data_AF-A0A950QIH1-F1
#
_entry.id   AF-A0A950QIH1-F1
#
_cell.length_a   1.000
_cell.length_b   1.000
_cell.length_c   1.000
_cell.angle_alpha   90.00
_cell.angle_beta   90.00
_cell.angle_gamma   90.00
#
_symmetry.space_group_name_H-M   'P 1'
#
loop_
_entity.id
_entity.type
_entity.pdbx_description
1 polymer ?
#
loop_
_entity_poly.entity_id
_entity_poly.type
_entity_poly.pdbx_seq_one_letter_code
_entity_poly.pdbx_strand_id
1 'polypeptide(L)' 'MTRKLFGTDGIRGLANSHPMTPEIAMKVGMAAGRLFTRGEHRHRVV' A
#
# COMPACT_ATOMS: atom_id res chain seq x y z
N MET A 1 12.98 -8.11 14.14
CA MET A 1 11.92 -8.80 13.35
C MET A 1 11.32 -7.80 12.37
N THR A 2 11.65 -7.91 11.08
CA THR A 2 11.08 -7.02 10.05
C THR A 2 9.58 -7.27 9.96
N ARG A 3 8.74 -6.24 10.17
CA ARG A 3 7.28 -6.38 10.05
C ARG A 3 6.93 -6.78 8.62
N LYS A 4 6.34 -7.97 8.43
CA LYS A 4 5.87 -8.46 7.13
C LYS A 4 4.42 -8.03 6.92
N LEU A 5 4.19 -7.06 6.03
CA LEU A 5 2.84 -6.62 5.65
C LEU A 5 2.29 -7.40 4.45
N PHE A 6 3.15 -7.73 3.48
CA PHE A 6 2.76 -8.38 2.23
C PHE A 6 2.84 -9.92 2.33
N GLY A 7 1.71 -10.59 2.13
CA GLY A 7 1.61 -12.02 1.85
C GLY A 7 1.60 -12.30 0.34
N THR A 8 1.15 -13.49 -0.07
CA THR A 8 1.04 -13.90 -1.50
C THR A 8 0.21 -12.91 -2.32
N ASP A 9 -0.89 -12.45 -1.74
CA ASP A 9 -1.90 -11.65 -2.43
C ASP A 9 -2.04 -10.24 -1.83
N GLY A 10 -0.94 -9.69 -1.33
CA GLY A 10 -0.92 -8.37 -0.70
C GLY A 10 -1.15 -8.37 0.80
N ILE A 11 -1.67 -7.26 1.33
CA ILE A 11 -1.98 -7.07 2.75
C ILE A 11 -3.42 -7.52 2.98
N ARG A 12 -3.64 -8.46 3.91
CA ARG A 12 -4.98 -8.98 4.26
C ARG A 12 -5.18 -8.97 5.77
N GLY A 13 -6.43 -8.79 6.20
CA GLY A 13 -6.81 -8.81 7.61
C GLY A 13 -8.22 -8.26 7.80
N LEU A 14 -8.73 -8.35 9.02
CA LEU A 14 -10.00 -7.71 9.39
C LEU A 14 -9.87 -6.19 9.25
N ALA A 15 -10.86 -5.55 8.63
CA ALA A 15 -10.88 -4.09 8.48
C ALA A 15 -10.77 -3.40 9.84
N ASN A 16 -10.05 -2.27 9.88
CA ASN A 16 -9.76 -1.50 11.09
C ASN A 16 -8.97 -2.26 12.17
N SER A 17 -8.37 -3.40 11.83
CA SER A 17 -7.50 -4.18 12.73
C SER A 17 -6.15 -4.43 12.07
N HIS A 18 -5.08 -4.56 12.85
CA HIS A 18 -3.76 -4.86 12.29
C HIS A 18 -3.80 -6.19 11.51
N PRO A 19 -3.29 -6.24 10.25
CA PRO A 19 -2.57 -5.20 9.50
C PRO A 19 -3.42 -4.31 8.56
N MET A 20 -4.74 -4.48 8.50
CA MET A 20 -5.67 -3.72 7.64
C MET A 20 -6.25 -2.47 8.36
N THR A 21 -5.37 -1.62 8.87
CA THR A 21 -5.75 -0.32 9.48
C THR A 21 -5.72 0.80 8.45
N PRO A 22 -6.56 1.85 8.55
CA PRO A 22 -6.55 3.01 7.63
C PRO A 22 -5.17 3.66 7.46
N GLU A 23 -4.39 3.74 8.53
CA GLU A 23 -3.05 4.35 8.52
C GLU A 23 -2.05 3.53 7.70
N ILE A 24 -2.17 2.20 7.73
CA ILE A 24 -1.35 1.30 6.90
C ILE A 24 -1.77 1.44 5.44
N ALA A 25 -3.07 1.44 5.15
CA ALA A 25 -3.58 1.62 3.79
C ALA A 25 -3.10 2.95 3.18
N MET A 26 -3.19 4.05 3.93
CA MET A 26 -2.72 5.37 3.49
C MET A 26 -1.21 5.37 3.22
N LYS A 27 -0.40 4.81 4.12
CA LYS A 27 1.05 4.72 3.95
C LYS A 27 1.43 3.88 2.72
N VAL A 28 0.74 2.78 2.49
CA VAL A 28 0.96 1.90 1.32
C VAL A 28 0.58 2.62 0.03
N GLY A 29 -0.56 3.33 0.00
CA GLY A 29 -0.97 4.11 -1.16
C GLY A 29 0.03 5.21 -1.52
N MET A 30 0.53 5.96 -0.53
CA MET A 30 1.58 6.97 -0.75
C MET A 30 2.89 6.36 -1.26
N ALA A 31 3.31 5.23 -0.68
CA ALA A 31 4.51 4.53 -1.11
C ALA A 31 4.37 4.00 -2.55
N ALA A 32 3.22 3.40 -2.88
CA ALA A 32 2.91 2.93 -4.22
C ALA A 32 2.90 4.09 -5.23
N GLY A 33 2.25 5.21 -4.89
CA GLY A 33 2.24 6.41 -5.73
C GLY A 33 3.66 6.89 -6.04
N ARG A 34 4.52 7.02 -5.03
CA ARG A 34 5.93 7.41 -5.23
C ARG A 34 6.72 6.39 -6.05
N LEU A 35 6.50 5.10 -5.82
CA LEU A 35 7.26 4.03 -6.48
C LEU A 35 6.87 3.85 -7.95
N PHE A 36 5.59 4.01 -8.28
CA PHE A 36 5.08 3.79 -9.64
C PHE A 36 4.97 5.06 -10.50
N THR A 37 5.18 6.24 -9.92
CA THR A 37 5.34 7.50 -10.67
C THR A 37 6.66 7.47 -11.46
N ARG A 38 6.59 7.67 -12.79
CA ARG A 38 7.74 7.64 -13.71
C ARG A 38 7.48 8.41 -15.01
N GLY A 39 8.50 9.02 -15.61
CA GLY A 39 8.37 9.73 -16.88
C GLY A 39 7.48 10.97 -16.83
N GLU A 40 7.22 11.58 -17.97
CA GLU A 40 6.48 12.86 -18.08
C GLU A 40 5.09 12.66 -18.68
N HIS A 41 4.19 12.07 -17.91
CA HIS A 41 2.79 11.93 -18.27
C HIS A 41 1.90 12.01 -17.03
N ARG A 42 0.61 12.27 -17.22
CA ARG A 42 -0.34 12.27 -16.09
C ARG A 42 -0.49 10.85 -15.54
N HIS A 43 -0.16 10.65 -14.28
CA HIS A 43 -0.33 9.37 -13.59
C HIS A 43 -1.81 9.11 -13.25
N ARG A 44 -2.25 7.88 -13.43
CA ARG A 44 -3.58 7.39 -13.03
C ARG A 44 -3.41 6.02 -12.37
N VAL A 45 -4.10 5.83 -11.25
CA VAL A 45 -4.28 4.55 -10.57
C VAL A 45 -5.76 4.18 -10.71
N VAL A 46 -6.06 2.93 -11.06
CA VAL A 46 -7.42 2.39 -11.26
C VAL A 46 -7.66 1.19 -10.36
#